data_AF-A0A960AQM3-F1
#
_entry.id   AF-A0A960AQM3-F1
#
_cell.length_a   1.000
_cell.length_b   1.000
_cell.length_c   1.000
_cell.angle_alpha   90.00
_cell.angle_beta   90.00
_cell.angle_gamma   90.00
#
_symmetry.space_group_name_H-M   'P 1'
#
loop_
_entity.id
_entity.type
_entity.pdbx_description
1 polymer ?
#
loop_
_entity_poly.entity_id
_entity_poly.type
_entity_poly.pdbx_seq_one_letter_code
_entity_poly.pdbx_strand_id
1 'polypeptide(L)'
;YGDYLRCGAIARFAPVMQEITDAAERGMPVLGICNGFQILCEAHLLPGALVRNQSLHFVCRDQGLRVENADTAWTRSFEPKEEIVIPVKNGEGA
;
A
#
# COMPACT_ATOMS: atom_id res chain seq x y z
N TYR A 1 -2.04 15.22 -4.38
CA TYR A 1 -2.60 15.77 -5.63
C TYR A 1 -4.04 15.29 -5.88
N GLY A 2 -4.88 15.21 -4.84
CA GLY A 2 -6.34 15.03 -4.95
C GLY A 2 -6.86 13.83 -5.74
N ASP A 3 -6.04 12.81 -6.04
CA ASP A 3 -6.47 11.54 -6.67
C ASP A 3 -7.27 11.69 -8.00
N TYR A 4 -7.20 12.86 -8.63
CA TYR A 4 -8.08 13.26 -9.75
C TYR A 4 -7.76 12.58 -11.10
N LEU A 5 -6.56 12.05 -11.29
CA LEU A 5 -6.13 11.40 -12.55
C LEU A 5 -5.90 9.89 -12.36
N ARG A 6 -5.24 9.51 -11.26
CA ARG A 6 -5.08 8.13 -10.72
C ARG A 6 -4.34 8.28 -9.39
N CYS A 7 -4.74 7.58 -8.33
CA CYS A 7 -4.06 7.71 -7.05
C CYS A 7 -2.58 7.28 -7.19
N GLY A 8 -1.65 8.08 -6.70
CA GLY A 8 -0.21 7.79 -6.73
C GLY A 8 0.54 8.02 -8.06
N ALA A 9 -0.15 8.14 -9.20
CA ALA A 9 0.50 8.27 -10.52
C ALA A 9 1.34 9.55 -10.70
N ILE A 10 0.97 10.66 -10.03
CA ILE A 10 1.77 11.89 -10.02
C ILE A 10 2.90 11.79 -8.99
N ALA A 11 2.63 11.15 -7.85
CA ALA A 11 3.56 11.06 -6.74
C ALA A 11 4.78 10.17 -7.07
N ARG A 12 4.66 9.23 -8.02
CA ARG A 12 5.81 8.45 -8.53
C ARG A 12 6.93 9.31 -9.14
N PHE A 13 6.60 10.51 -9.62
CA PHE A 13 7.57 11.45 -10.21
C PHE A 13 8.14 12.44 -9.19
N ALA A 14 7.76 12.34 -7.92
CA ALA A 14 8.35 13.19 -6.89
C ALA A 14 9.85 12.88 -6.76
N PRO A 15 10.73 13.89 -6.61
CA PRO A 15 12.18 13.69 -6.53
C PRO A 15 12.61 12.65 -5.47
N VAL A 16 11.88 12.59 -4.35
CA VAL A 16 12.10 11.63 -3.27
C VAL A 16 11.97 10.16 -3.70
N MET A 17 11.22 9.87 -4.76
CA MET A 17 11.03 8.50 -5.23
C MET A 17 12.32 7.89 -5.78
N GLN A 18 13.22 8.70 -6.34
CA GLN A 18 14.53 8.21 -6.79
C GLN A 18 15.33 7.68 -5.59
N GLU A 19 15.39 8.44 -4.49
CA GLU A 19 16.10 8.04 -3.28
C GLU A 19 15.47 6.79 -2.63
N ILE A 20 14.13 6.69 -2.64
CA ILE A 20 13.41 5.53 -2.14
C ILE A 20 13.73 4.28 -2.97
N THR A 21 13.72 4.40 -4.30
CA THR A 21 14.08 3.30 -5.21
C THR A 21 15.52 2.85 -4.98
N ASP A 22 16.46 3.79 -4.97
CA ASP A 22 17.88 3.47 -4.75
C ASP A 22 18.09 2.82 -3.38
N ALA A 23 17.37 3.26 -2.34
CA ALA A 23 17.43 2.65 -1.01
C ALA A 23 16.83 1.23 -1.00
N ALA A 24 15.71 1.02 -1.69
CA ALA A 24 15.08 -0.29 -1.82
C ALA A 24 15.99 -1.30 -2.52
N GLU A 25 16.67 -0.88 -3.60
CA GLU A 25 17.66 -1.71 -4.31
C GLU A 25 18.86 -2.09 -3.44
N ARG A 26 19.23 -1.23 -2.47
CA ARG A 26 20.26 -1.53 -1.46
C ARG A 26 19.76 -2.43 -0.31
N GLY A 27 18.52 -2.91 -0.37
CA GLY A 27 17.93 -3.80 0.63
C GLY A 27 17.27 -3.08 1.81
N MET A 28 17.03 -1.77 1.72
CA MET A 28 16.22 -1.06 2.73
C MET A 28 14.77 -1.56 2.65
N PRO A 29 14.15 -2.01 3.76
CA PRO A 29 12.74 -2.38 3.77
C PRO A 29 11.85 -1.16 3.51
N VAL A 30 10.90 -1.27 2.57
CA VAL A 30 9.94 -0.20 2.22
C VAL A 30 8.51 -0.69 2.46
N LEU A 31 7.68 0.17 3.08
CA LEU A 31 6.27 -0.09 3.34
C LEU A 31 5.41 1.01 2.72
N GLY A 32 4.46 0.62 1.87
CA GLY A 32 3.43 1.51 1.33
C GLY A 32 2.08 1.26 2.00
N ILE A 33 1.49 2.30 2.60
CA ILE A 33 0.17 2.23 3.26
C ILE A 33 -0.84 3.04 2.46
N CYS A 34 -2.00 2.44 2.13
CA CYS A 34 -3.06 3.08 1.34
C CYS A 34 -2.50 3.64 0.02
N ASN A 35 -2.51 4.97 -0.18
CA ASN A 35 -1.92 5.58 -1.37
C ASN A 35 -0.42 5.32 -1.52
N GLY A 36 0.30 5.08 -0.41
CA GLY A 36 1.71 4.67 -0.46
C GLY A 36 1.90 3.35 -1.21
N PHE A 37 0.98 2.39 -1.05
CA PHE A 37 1.04 1.12 -1.79
C PHE A 37 0.87 1.35 -3.29
N GLN A 38 -0.08 2.20 -3.67
CA GLN A 38 -0.33 2.56 -5.07
C GLN A 38 0.89 3.22 -5.71
N ILE A 39 1.57 4.10 -4.97
CA ILE A 39 2.81 4.75 -5.43
C ILE A 39 3.90 3.70 -5.69
N LEU A 40 4.06 2.72 -4.79
CA LEU A 40 5.07 1.66 -4.97
C LEU A 40 4.76 0.76 -6.17
N CYS A 41 3.49 0.47 -6.43
CA CYS A 41 3.06 -0.24 -7.64
C CYS A 41 3.34 0.58 -8.92
N GLU A 42 2.98 1.86 -8.94
CA GLU A 42 3.20 2.77 -10.07
C GLU A 42 4.70 3.06 -10.31
N ALA A 43 5.52 2.97 -9.26
CA ALA A 43 6.98 3.07 -9.33
C ALA A 43 7.67 1.74 -9.66
N HIS A 44 6.91 0.66 -9.89
CA HIS A 44 7.39 -0.69 -10.19
C HIS A 44 8.26 -1.32 -9.09
N LEU A 45 8.18 -0.81 -7.86
CA LEU A 45 8.80 -1.43 -6.68
C LEU A 45 7.98 -2.61 -6.14
N LEU A 46 6.68 -2.65 -6.45
CA LEU A 46 5.80 -3.78 -6.18
C LEU A 46 5.07 -4.21 -7.46
N PRO A 47 4.79 -5.50 -7.63
CA PRO A 47 3.99 -5.97 -8.76
C PRO A 47 2.52 -5.53 -8.63
N GLY A 48 1.88 -5.29 -9.77
CA GLY A 48 0.45 -4.97 -9.86
C GLY A 48 0.14 -3.47 -9.90
N ALA A 49 -1.15 -3.15 -9.89
CA ALA A 49 -1.69 -1.79 -9.78
C ALA A 49 -3.08 -1.90 -9.14
N LEU A 50 -3.38 -1.00 -8.19
CA LEU A 50 -4.73 -0.94 -7.63
C LEU A 50 -5.66 -0.20 -8.59
N VAL A 51 -6.89 -0.69 -8.69
CA VAL A 51 -7.96 -0.05 -9.46
C VAL A 51 -9.08 0.43 -8.53
N ARG A 52 -9.99 1.22 -9.08
CA ARG A 52 -11.18 1.69 -8.36
C ARG A 52 -11.93 0.52 -7.73
N ASN A 53 -12.44 0.75 -6.51
CA ASN A 53 -13.28 -0.24 -5.84
C ASN A 53 -14.43 -0.66 -6.77
N GLN A 54 -14.78 -1.95 -6.76
CA GLN A 54 -15.86 -2.48 -7.62
C GLN A 54 -17.20 -1.75 -7.43
N SER A 55 -17.47 -1.27 -6.21
CA SER A 55 -18.67 -0.49 -5.87
C SER A 55 -18.58 0.99 -6.27
N LEU A 56 -17.42 1.47 -6.76
CA LEU A 56 -17.14 2.87 -7.10
C LEU A 56 -17.36 3.89 -5.95
N HIS A 57 -17.50 3.40 -4.72
CA HIS A 57 -17.69 4.22 -3.53
C HIS A 57 -16.45 4.21 -2.63
N PHE A 58 -16.23 5.33 -1.95
CA PHE A 58 -15.26 5.42 -0.87
C PHE A 58 -15.72 4.56 0.31
N VAL A 59 -14.85 3.67 0.78
CA VAL A 59 -15.12 2.83 1.94
C VAL A 59 -14.44 3.42 3.16
N CYS A 60 -15.21 3.63 4.22
CA CYS A 60 -14.73 3.98 5.55
C CYS A 60 -15.34 3.00 6.55
N ARG A 61 -14.61 1.93 6.89
CA ARG A 61 -15.08 0.90 7.84
C ARG A 61 -13.91 0.22 8.53
N ASP A 62 -14.20 -0.38 9.68
CA ASP A 62 -13.28 -1.32 10.30
C ASP A 62 -13.36 -2.66 9.58
N GLN A 63 -12.21 -3.21 9.22
CA GLN A 63 -12.10 -4.46 8.46
C GLN A 63 -11.33 -5.49 9.29
N GLY A 64 -11.98 -6.61 9.57
CA GLY A 64 -11.30 -7.80 10.06
C GLY A 64 -10.38 -8.37 8.99
N LEU A 65 -9.12 -8.60 9.35
CA LEU A 65 -8.08 -9.18 8.51
C LEU A 65 -7.39 -10.30 9.28
N ARG A 66 -6.88 -11.29 8.54
CA ARG A 66 -6.06 -12.36 9.11
C ARG A 66 -4.62 -12.17 8.66
N VAL A 67 -3.68 -12.21 9.60
CA VAL A 67 -2.24 -12.14 9.31
C VAL A 67 -1.79 -13.49 8.74
N GLU A 68 -1.69 -13.60 7.42
CA GLU A 68 -1.25 -14.84 6.74
C GLU A 68 0.23 -15.14 6.94
N ASN A 69 1.07 -14.10 6.99
CA ASN A 69 2.52 -14.24 7.16
C ASN A 69 3.01 -13.33 8.30
N ALA A 70 3.40 -13.93 9.43
CA ALA A 70 4.01 -13.24 10.57
C ALA A 70 5.55 -13.16 10.46
N ASP A 71 6.19 -13.75 9.45
CA ASP A 71 7.64 -13.74 9.27
C ASP A 71 8.11 -12.57 8.39
N THR A 72 7.66 -11.36 8.74
CA THR A 72 8.10 -10.13 8.05
C THR A 72 8.56 -9.08 9.04
N ALA A 73 9.32 -8.09 8.57
CA ALA A 73 9.76 -6.97 9.39
C ALA A 73 8.59 -6.20 10.04
N TRP A 74 7.38 -6.30 9.48
CA TRP A 74 6.18 -5.55 9.89
C TRP A 74 5.19 -6.39 10.69
N THR A 75 5.23 -7.72 10.58
CA THR A 75 4.21 -8.61 11.15
C THR A 75 4.71 -9.57 12.23
N ARG A 76 6.02 -9.57 12.53
CA ARG A 76 6.65 -10.48 13.51
C ARG A 76 6.18 -10.37 14.97
N SER A 77 5.42 -9.33 15.29
CA SER A 77 4.84 -9.17 16.63
C SER A 77 3.44 -9.76 16.76
N PHE A 78 2.85 -10.25 15.66
CA PHE A 78 1.57 -10.94 15.66
C PHE A 78 1.77 -12.45 15.77
N GLU A 79 0.78 -13.13 16.33
CA GLU A 79 0.72 -14.58 16.29
C GLU A 79 0.40 -15.07 14.87
N PRO A 80 0.89 -16.26 14.46
CA PRO A 80 0.54 -16.85 13.18
C PRO A 80 -0.98 -16.99 13.04
N LYS A 81 -1.55 -16.45 11.95
CA LYS A 81 -3.00 -16.44 11.66
C LYS A 81 -3.84 -15.61 12.63
N GLU A 82 -3.24 -14.69 13.38
CA GLU A 82 -3.97 -13.77 14.23
C GLU A 82 -4.99 -12.95 13.43
N GLU A 83 -6.19 -12.79 13.99
CA GLU A 83 -7.23 -11.92 13.43
C GLU A 83 -7.13 -10.54 14.08
N ILE A 84 -7.00 -9.52 13.23
CA ILE A 84 -6.84 -8.12 13.63
C ILE A 84 -7.90 -7.26 12.95
N VAL A 85 -8.18 -6.10 13.53
CA VAL A 85 -9.10 -5.11 12.96
C VAL A 85 -8.31 -3.88 12.54
N ILE A 86 -8.39 -3.53 11.26
CA ILE A 86 -7.71 -2.36 10.69
C ILE A 86 -8.76 -1.41 10.08
N PRO A 87 -8.69 -0.09 10.32
CA PRO A 87 -9.54 0.87 9.66
C PRO A 87 -9.17 0.98 8.18
N VAL A 88 -10.16 0.80 7.31
CA VAL A 88 -10.04 0.96 5.85
C VAL A 88 -10.65 2.29 5.45
N LYS A 89 -9.87 3.10 4.74
CA LYS A 89 -10.25 4.43 4.22
C LYS A 89 -9.70 4.61 2.81
N ASN A 90 -10.36 4.07 1.80
CA ASN A 90 -9.90 4.14 0.42
C ASN A 90 -11.06 4.14 -0.61
N GLY A 91 -10.83 4.83 -1.73
CA GLY A 91 -11.70 4.78 -2.93
C GLY A 91 -11.19 3.87 -4.04
N GLU A 92 -9.89 3.52 -4.00
CA GLU A 92 -9.21 2.65 -4.97
C GLU A 92 -8.40 1.59 -4.21
N GLY A 93 -8.85 0.35 -4.20
CA GLY A 93 -8.14 -0.77 -3.56
C GLY A 93 -8.59 -2.14 -4.01
N ALA A 94 -9.18 -2.23 -5.21
CA ALA A 94 -9.43 -3.49 -5.90
C ALA A 94 -8.23 -3.92 -6.73
#